data_AF-A0A2T0ZZU9-F1
#
_entry.id   AF-A0A2T0ZZU9-F1
#
_cell.length_a   1.000
_cell.length_b   1.000
_cell.length_c   1.000
_cell.angle_alpha   90.00
_cell.angle_beta   90.00
_cell.angle_gamma   90.00
#
_symmetry.space_group_name_H-M   'P 1'
#
loop_
_entity.id
_entity.type
_entity.pdbx_description
1 polymer ?
#
loop_
_entity_poly.entity_id
_entity_poly.type
_entity_poly.pdbx_seq_one_letter_code
_entity_poly.pdbx_strand_id
1 'polypeptide(L)'
;MLRKLALTVEPVDRETLPSLFSRMAILNGTDAANFALDLGTTFRRILEQDEEAVAIFAERAGLSATQLAEMLSWTGERIGDVRMRFRQEVFVSRALRNPIIRGCPLCMREHAADQPHPLRHIALRGDWLCRGVDICHQHHHPLVPLWSSSRPIERDDIGARLAEILPDLRAGSFDRMCFDPTDYDLWLDKRLSQGIAADKTWLASQPVFPTITLCEFIGAALLRTQG
;
A
#
# COMPACT_ATOMS: atom_id res chain seq x y z
N MET A 1 -27.78 0.99 -13.38
CA MET A 1 -26.77 2.02 -13.05
C MET A 1 -26.89 2.29 -11.57
N LEU A 2 -25.90 1.87 -10.80
CA LEU A 2 -25.84 2.12 -9.36
C LEU A 2 -25.60 3.62 -9.16
N ARG A 3 -26.34 4.24 -8.24
CA ARG A 3 -26.16 5.66 -7.93
C ARG A 3 -24.80 5.88 -7.25
N LYS A 4 -24.00 6.88 -7.64
CA LYS A 4 -22.80 7.26 -6.89
C LYS A 4 -23.15 7.61 -5.43
N LEU A 5 -22.26 7.28 -4.50
CA LEU A 5 -22.37 7.72 -3.10
C LEU A 5 -22.36 9.26 -3.03
N ALA A 6 -23.08 9.82 -2.06
CA ALA A 6 -23.10 11.26 -1.85
C ALA A 6 -21.77 11.79 -1.31
N LEU A 7 -21.09 10.98 -0.47
CA LEU A 7 -19.80 11.29 0.10
C LEU A 7 -18.75 10.34 -0.48
N THR A 8 -17.79 10.90 -1.22
CA THR A 8 -16.68 10.15 -1.81
C THR A 8 -15.33 10.78 -1.49
N VAL A 9 -14.29 9.95 -1.40
CA VAL A 9 -12.89 10.37 -1.41
C VAL A 9 -12.24 9.98 -2.73
N GLU A 10 -11.34 10.82 -3.23
CA GLU A 10 -10.51 10.49 -4.38
C GLU A 10 -9.31 9.61 -3.96
N PRO A 11 -8.87 8.67 -4.81
CA PRO A 11 -7.63 7.93 -4.61
C PRO A 11 -6.43 8.89 -4.56
N VAL A 12 -5.49 8.62 -3.68
CA VAL A 12 -4.19 9.31 -3.67
C VAL A 12 -3.11 8.48 -4.38
N ASP A 13 -1.95 9.08 -4.63
CA ASP A 13 -0.83 8.41 -5.30
C ASP A 13 -0.46 7.10 -4.58
N ARG A 14 -0.33 6.04 -5.37
CA ARG A 14 0.01 4.67 -4.95
C ARG A 14 -0.92 4.04 -3.91
N GLU A 15 -2.12 4.57 -3.72
CA GLU A 15 -3.06 4.06 -2.74
C GLU A 15 -3.51 2.63 -3.05
N THR A 16 -3.70 1.82 -2.02
CA THR A 16 -4.24 0.46 -2.14
C THR A 16 -5.77 0.43 -2.02
N LEU A 17 -6.39 -0.60 -2.61
CA LEU A 17 -7.84 -0.82 -2.52
C LEU A 17 -8.35 -0.88 -1.07
N PRO A 18 -7.74 -1.63 -0.13
CA PRO A 18 -8.19 -1.63 1.27
C PRO A 18 -8.08 -0.26 1.94
N SER A 19 -7.06 0.54 1.60
CA SER A 19 -6.91 1.91 2.09
C SER A 19 -8.06 2.81 1.63
N LEU A 20 -8.30 2.87 0.32
CA LEU A 20 -9.36 3.71 -0.24
C LEU A 20 -10.72 3.29 0.29
N PHE A 21 -10.98 1.98 0.33
CA PHE A 21 -12.22 1.41 0.84
C PHE A 21 -12.47 1.81 2.30
N SER A 22 -11.44 1.73 3.14
CA SER A 22 -11.53 2.13 4.53
C SER A 22 -11.78 3.63 4.71
N ARG A 23 -11.07 4.50 3.97
CA ARG A 23 -11.31 5.95 4.00
C ARG A 23 -12.74 6.29 3.56
N MET A 24 -13.26 5.57 2.58
CA MET A 24 -14.65 5.70 2.11
C MET A 24 -15.65 5.29 3.20
N ALA A 25 -15.42 4.16 3.88
CA ALA A 25 -16.25 3.69 4.99
C ALA A 25 -16.31 4.73 6.12
N ILE A 26 -15.14 5.23 6.54
CA ILE A 26 -15.03 6.26 7.59
C ILE A 26 -15.75 7.55 7.18
N LEU A 27 -15.58 8.00 5.92
CA LEU A 27 -16.27 9.18 5.41
C LEU A 27 -17.80 9.00 5.45
N ASN A 28 -18.29 7.80 5.20
CA ASN A 28 -19.72 7.45 5.26
C ASN A 28 -20.18 7.06 6.68
N GLY A 29 -19.34 7.24 7.71
CA GLY A 29 -19.72 7.09 9.11
C GLY A 29 -19.82 5.65 9.61
N THR A 30 -19.14 4.71 8.96
CA THR A 30 -19.21 3.28 9.29
C THR A 30 -17.82 2.62 9.21
N ASP A 31 -17.73 1.34 9.61
CA ASP A 31 -16.52 0.53 9.46
C ASP A 31 -16.49 -0.22 8.12
N ALA A 32 -15.35 -0.83 7.76
CA ALA A 32 -15.20 -1.51 6.48
C ALA A 32 -16.14 -2.71 6.29
N ALA A 33 -16.47 -3.44 7.37
CA ALA A 33 -17.36 -4.59 7.28
C ALA A 33 -18.80 -4.16 6.99
N ASN A 34 -19.32 -3.22 7.75
CA ASN A 34 -20.66 -2.66 7.58
C ASN A 34 -20.79 -1.88 6.27
N PHE A 35 -19.77 -1.12 5.86
CA PHE A 35 -19.75 -0.45 4.56
C PHE A 35 -19.87 -1.44 3.41
N ALA A 36 -19.17 -2.58 3.48
CA ALA A 36 -19.27 -3.62 2.45
C ALA A 36 -20.69 -4.22 2.38
N LEU A 37 -21.33 -4.42 3.54
CA LEU A 37 -22.71 -4.90 3.61
C LEU A 37 -23.70 -3.88 3.01
N ASP A 38 -23.51 -2.59 3.28
CA ASP A 38 -24.33 -1.51 2.70
C ASP A 38 -24.21 -1.43 1.17
N LEU A 39 -23.07 -1.88 0.62
CA LEU A 39 -22.85 -2.03 -0.82
C LEU A 39 -23.37 -3.36 -1.38
N GLY A 40 -23.94 -4.24 -0.56
CA GLY A 40 -24.45 -5.55 -0.97
C GLY A 40 -23.36 -6.61 -1.18
N THR A 41 -22.20 -6.46 -0.55
CA THR A 41 -21.07 -7.41 -0.64
C THR A 41 -20.49 -7.72 0.74
N THR A 42 -19.28 -8.29 0.81
CA THR A 42 -18.55 -8.49 2.06
C THR A 42 -17.15 -7.91 1.95
N PHE A 43 -16.60 -7.48 3.09
CA PHE A 43 -15.24 -6.95 3.11
C PHE A 43 -14.20 -7.98 2.64
N ARG A 44 -14.45 -9.28 2.92
CA ARG A 44 -13.63 -10.38 2.40
C ARG A 44 -13.54 -10.37 0.87
N ARG A 45 -14.67 -10.23 0.17
CA ARG A 45 -14.71 -10.18 -1.30
C ARG A 45 -13.93 -8.98 -1.84
N ILE A 46 -13.99 -7.83 -1.18
CA ILE A 46 -13.17 -6.66 -1.52
C ILE A 46 -11.68 -6.96 -1.37
N LEU A 47 -11.25 -7.55 -0.25
CA LEU A 47 -9.84 -7.92 -0.01
C LEU A 47 -9.33 -8.99 -0.97
N GLU A 48 -10.20 -9.91 -1.38
CA GLU A 48 -9.92 -10.95 -2.36
C GLU A 48 -9.92 -10.44 -3.82
N GLN A 49 -10.28 -9.16 -4.02
CA GLN A 49 -10.44 -8.52 -5.34
C GLN A 49 -11.42 -9.27 -6.23
N ASP A 50 -12.52 -9.75 -5.64
CA ASP A 50 -13.64 -10.29 -6.38
C ASP A 50 -14.16 -9.25 -7.38
N GLU A 51 -14.25 -9.64 -8.66
CA GLU A 51 -14.51 -8.73 -9.78
C GLU A 51 -15.82 -7.95 -9.61
N GLU A 52 -16.90 -8.64 -9.22
CA GLU A 52 -18.22 -8.03 -9.01
C GLU A 52 -18.19 -7.07 -7.82
N ALA A 53 -17.61 -7.48 -6.68
CA ALA A 53 -17.53 -6.65 -5.50
C ALA A 53 -16.71 -5.37 -5.75
N VAL A 54 -15.58 -5.50 -6.47
CA VAL A 54 -14.73 -4.36 -6.85
C VAL A 54 -15.44 -3.45 -7.85
N ALA A 55 -16.16 -4.00 -8.83
CA ALA A 55 -16.93 -3.22 -9.79
C ALA A 55 -18.04 -2.40 -9.11
N ILE A 56 -18.79 -3.02 -8.19
CA ILE A 56 -19.81 -2.34 -7.37
C ILE A 56 -19.17 -1.20 -6.60
N PHE A 57 -18.06 -1.45 -5.89
CA PHE A 57 -17.37 -0.41 -5.14
C PHE A 57 -16.89 0.73 -6.05
N ALA A 58 -16.28 0.42 -7.20
CA ALA A 58 -15.77 1.41 -8.14
C ALA A 58 -16.88 2.30 -8.71
N GLU A 59 -18.02 1.73 -9.14
CA GLU A 59 -19.16 2.50 -9.65
C GLU A 59 -19.74 3.41 -8.55
N ARG A 60 -19.87 2.89 -7.32
CA ARG A 60 -20.40 3.62 -6.17
C ARG A 60 -19.47 4.73 -5.68
N ALA A 61 -18.16 4.50 -5.72
CA ALA A 61 -17.12 5.48 -5.43
C ALA A 61 -16.94 6.49 -6.58
N GLY A 62 -17.43 6.18 -7.78
CA GLY A 62 -17.27 7.02 -8.97
C GLY A 62 -15.86 7.01 -9.53
N LEU A 63 -15.15 5.88 -9.42
CA LEU A 63 -13.81 5.70 -9.97
C LEU A 63 -13.86 5.52 -11.48
N SER A 64 -12.97 6.21 -12.19
CA SER A 64 -12.70 5.91 -13.60
C SER A 64 -11.99 4.55 -13.73
N ALA A 65 -12.09 3.93 -14.91
CA ALA A 65 -11.38 2.68 -15.21
C ALA A 65 -9.86 2.81 -15.00
N THR A 66 -9.28 3.97 -15.34
CA THR A 66 -7.85 4.25 -15.14
C THR A 66 -7.49 4.34 -13.67
N GLN A 67 -8.28 5.05 -12.85
CA GLN A 67 -8.05 5.13 -11.39
C GLN A 67 -8.15 3.75 -10.74
N LEU A 68 -9.13 2.94 -11.14
CA LEU A 68 -9.31 1.59 -10.63
C LEU A 68 -8.11 0.70 -11.01
N ALA A 69 -7.71 0.70 -12.29
CA ALA A 69 -6.57 -0.09 -12.75
C ALA A 69 -5.27 0.30 -12.05
N GLU A 70 -5.03 1.60 -11.88
CA GLU A 70 -3.85 2.12 -11.15
C GLU A 70 -3.84 1.63 -9.70
N MET A 71 -4.96 1.78 -8.98
CA MET A 71 -5.11 1.34 -7.59
C MET A 71 -4.94 -0.18 -7.44
N LEU A 72 -5.52 -0.99 -8.33
CA LEU A 72 -5.37 -2.45 -8.30
C LEU A 72 -3.90 -2.84 -8.54
N SER A 73 -3.21 -2.15 -9.44
CA SER A 73 -1.79 -2.41 -9.72
C SER A 73 -0.87 -2.13 -8.50
N TRP A 74 -1.24 -1.16 -7.65
CA TRP A 74 -0.60 -0.86 -6.36
C TRP A 74 -1.10 -1.74 -5.21
N THR A 75 -2.25 -2.38 -5.35
CA THR A 75 -2.72 -3.38 -4.38
C THR A 75 -2.07 -4.75 -4.62
N GLY A 76 -1.70 -5.02 -5.86
CA GLY A 76 -1.23 -6.30 -6.35
C GLY A 76 -2.39 -7.25 -6.63
N GLU A 77 -2.40 -7.84 -7.82
CA GLU A 77 -3.44 -8.71 -8.33
C GLU A 77 -3.02 -10.18 -8.27
N ARG A 78 -3.90 -11.08 -7.84
CA ARG A 78 -3.59 -12.52 -7.79
C ARG A 78 -3.54 -13.09 -9.20
N ILE A 79 -2.52 -13.88 -9.50
CA ILE A 79 -2.37 -14.54 -10.81
C ILE A 79 -2.21 -16.07 -10.74
N GLY A 80 -2.55 -16.67 -9.59
CA GLY A 80 -2.38 -18.11 -9.32
C GLY A 80 -1.00 -18.46 -8.75
N ASP A 81 -0.80 -19.73 -8.38
CA ASP A 81 0.48 -20.29 -7.92
C ASP A 81 1.23 -19.50 -6.84
N VAL A 82 0.51 -18.87 -5.90
CA VAL A 82 1.11 -18.04 -4.84
C VAL A 82 1.95 -16.87 -5.44
N ARG A 83 1.49 -16.34 -6.58
CA ARG A 83 2.07 -15.20 -7.27
C ARG A 83 1.07 -14.05 -7.38
N MET A 84 1.64 -12.86 -7.47
CA MET A 84 0.93 -11.60 -7.62
C MET A 84 1.55 -10.83 -8.79
N ARG A 85 0.70 -10.18 -9.60
CA ARG A 85 1.14 -9.11 -10.49
C ARG A 85 1.08 -7.80 -9.72
N PHE A 86 2.19 -7.08 -9.67
CA PHE A 86 2.30 -5.79 -8.98
C PHE A 86 3.12 -4.86 -9.85
N ARG A 87 2.52 -3.74 -10.27
CA ARG A 87 3.17 -2.79 -11.21
C ARG A 87 3.75 -3.46 -12.46
N GLN A 88 2.97 -4.36 -13.08
CA GLN A 88 3.34 -5.18 -14.26
C GLN A 88 4.48 -6.20 -14.04
N GLU A 89 4.98 -6.32 -12.82
CA GLU A 89 6.02 -7.27 -12.44
C GLU A 89 5.42 -8.45 -11.66
N VAL A 90 6.11 -9.60 -11.68
CA VAL A 90 5.65 -10.80 -10.99
C VAL A 90 6.40 -10.98 -9.68
N PHE A 91 5.64 -11.02 -8.59
CA PHE A 91 6.14 -11.24 -7.24
C PHE A 91 5.55 -12.52 -6.64
N VAL A 92 6.29 -13.17 -5.75
CA VAL A 92 5.70 -14.16 -4.85
C VAL A 92 4.77 -13.46 -3.85
N SER A 93 3.62 -14.06 -3.50
CA SER A 93 2.61 -13.37 -2.68
C SER A 93 3.16 -12.88 -1.34
N ARG A 94 4.09 -13.63 -0.71
CA ARG A 94 4.73 -13.25 0.56
C ARG A 94 5.64 -12.02 0.49
N ALA A 95 6.00 -11.57 -0.72
CA ALA A 95 6.77 -10.36 -0.92
C ALA A 95 5.90 -9.10 -0.86
N LEU A 96 4.58 -9.24 -1.01
CA LEU A 96 3.62 -8.12 -0.99
C LEU A 96 2.57 -8.24 0.12
N ARG A 97 2.30 -9.46 0.60
CA ARG A 97 1.31 -9.78 1.64
C ARG A 97 2.01 -10.20 2.93
N ASN A 98 2.72 -9.26 3.55
CA ASN A 98 3.37 -9.47 4.84
C ASN A 98 2.35 -9.32 5.98
N PRO A 99 2.35 -10.19 7.01
CA PRO A 99 1.56 -9.98 8.24
C PRO A 99 1.84 -8.64 8.94
N ILE A 100 3.05 -8.10 8.77
CA ILE A 100 3.47 -6.80 9.31
C ILE A 100 3.18 -5.73 8.26
N ILE A 101 2.29 -4.80 8.59
CA ILE A 101 2.04 -3.62 7.78
C ILE A 101 3.05 -2.56 8.17
N ARG A 102 3.74 -2.01 7.16
CA ARG A 102 4.74 -0.96 7.32
C ARG A 102 4.25 0.33 6.68
N GLY A 103 4.82 1.45 7.09
CA GLY A 103 4.57 2.73 6.44
C GLY A 103 5.44 3.85 6.98
N CYS A 104 5.29 5.03 6.39
CA CYS A 104 5.96 6.24 6.83
C CYS A 104 5.08 7.00 7.84
N PRO A 105 5.49 7.13 9.12
CA PRO A 105 4.72 7.86 10.12
C PRO A 105 4.66 9.36 9.79
N LEU A 106 5.65 9.90 9.08
CA LEU A 106 5.67 11.30 8.66
C LEU A 106 4.61 11.58 7.59
N CYS A 107 4.51 10.77 6.53
CA CYS A 107 3.40 10.86 5.55
C CYS A 107 2.04 10.78 6.26
N MET A 108 1.86 9.81 7.16
CA MET A 108 0.58 9.62 7.84
C MET A 108 0.24 10.80 8.75
N ARG A 109 1.22 11.39 9.45
CA ARG A 109 0.99 12.61 10.25
C ARG A 109 0.66 13.81 9.39
N GLU A 110 1.34 14.02 8.26
CA GLU A 110 1.01 15.10 7.32
C GLU A 110 -0.42 14.99 6.81
N HIS A 111 -0.86 13.77 6.46
CA HIS A 111 -2.24 13.52 6.06
C HIS A 111 -3.25 13.79 7.19
N ALA A 112 -2.87 13.51 8.43
CA ALA A 112 -3.71 13.70 9.61
C ALA A 112 -3.72 15.15 10.14
N ALA A 113 -2.71 15.94 9.78
CA ALA A 113 -2.50 17.29 10.30
C ALA A 113 -3.66 18.21 9.91
N ASP A 114 -4.12 19.00 10.88
CA ASP A 114 -5.18 20.00 10.70
C ASP A 114 -6.52 19.46 10.20
N GLN A 115 -6.74 18.14 10.30
CA GLN A 115 -8.00 17.49 9.92
C GLN A 115 -8.89 17.20 11.15
N PRO A 116 -10.17 17.60 11.14
CA PRO A 116 -11.10 17.26 12.23
C PRO A 116 -11.39 15.75 12.31
N HIS A 117 -11.27 15.04 11.18
CA HIS A 117 -11.50 13.60 11.09
C HIS A 117 -10.29 12.91 10.42
N PRO A 118 -9.14 12.79 11.10
CA PRO A 118 -7.86 12.43 10.47
C PRO A 118 -7.87 11.09 9.72
N LEU A 119 -8.60 10.09 10.24
CA LEU A 119 -8.54 8.72 9.72
C LEU A 119 -8.97 8.60 8.24
N ARG A 120 -9.90 9.42 7.75
CA ARG A 120 -10.31 9.40 6.33
C ARG A 120 -9.32 10.08 5.39
N HIS A 121 -8.29 10.73 5.92
CA HIS A 121 -7.25 11.42 5.14
C HIS A 121 -5.95 10.61 5.07
N ILE A 122 -5.70 9.73 6.04
CA ILE A 122 -4.52 8.86 6.04
C ILE A 122 -4.71 7.73 5.05
N ALA A 123 -3.93 7.74 3.97
CA ALA A 123 -3.87 6.65 2.99
C ALA A 123 -2.63 5.76 3.20
N LEU A 124 -2.79 4.47 2.93
CA LEU A 124 -1.69 3.51 2.84
C LEU A 124 -1.29 3.29 1.38
N ARG A 125 0.01 3.44 1.13
CA ARG A 125 0.60 3.24 -0.18
C ARG A 125 1.03 1.78 -0.39
N GLY A 126 0.86 1.29 -1.61
CA GLY A 126 1.14 -0.09 -1.99
C GLY A 126 2.63 -0.43 -2.04
N ASP A 127 3.47 0.54 -2.39
CA ASP A 127 4.92 0.39 -2.39
C ASP A 127 5.49 0.07 -0.99
N TRP A 128 4.88 0.57 0.09
CA TRP A 128 5.32 0.27 1.45
C TRP A 128 5.26 -1.23 1.83
N LEU A 129 4.34 -1.97 1.19
CA LEU A 129 4.16 -3.40 1.41
C LEU A 129 5.10 -4.26 0.57
N CYS A 130 5.76 -3.67 -0.43
CA CYS A 130 6.72 -4.37 -1.26
C CYS A 130 7.99 -4.67 -0.47
N ARG A 131 8.32 -5.97 -0.35
CA ARG A 131 9.60 -6.43 0.17
C ARG A 131 10.71 -5.86 -0.71
N GLY A 132 11.63 -5.13 -0.11
CA GLY A 132 12.72 -4.42 -0.80
C GLY A 132 12.53 -2.91 -0.85
N VAL A 133 11.33 -2.40 -0.56
CA VAL A 133 11.13 -0.98 -0.25
C VAL A 133 11.24 -0.82 1.26
N ASP A 134 12.27 -0.09 1.71
CA ASP A 134 12.56 0.08 3.14
C ASP A 134 12.63 1.54 3.58
N ILE A 135 12.49 2.49 2.64
CA ILE A 135 12.52 3.94 2.90
C ILE A 135 11.35 4.65 2.23
N CYS A 136 10.85 5.70 2.89
CA CYS A 136 9.97 6.68 2.29
C CYS A 136 10.80 7.74 1.55
N HIS A 137 10.58 7.87 0.24
CA HIS A 137 11.34 8.82 -0.59
C HIS A 137 10.94 10.28 -0.34
N GLN A 138 9.76 10.53 0.21
CA GLN A 138 9.30 11.88 0.52
C GLN A 138 9.97 12.41 1.80
N HIS A 139 10.16 11.54 2.79
CA HIS A 139 10.61 11.95 4.13
C HIS A 139 11.99 11.44 4.51
N HIS A 140 12.62 10.64 3.63
CA HIS A 140 13.91 10.00 3.86
C HIS A 140 13.88 9.17 5.16
N HIS A 141 12.72 8.62 5.48
CA HIS A 141 12.45 7.95 6.76
C HIS A 141 12.25 6.45 6.52
N PRO A 142 12.89 5.57 7.31
CA PRO A 142 12.72 4.13 7.12
C PRO A 142 11.27 3.72 7.35
N LEU A 143 10.74 2.85 6.50
CA LEU A 143 9.42 2.29 6.71
C LEU A 143 9.41 1.45 7.99
N VAL A 144 8.58 1.83 8.94
CA VAL A 144 8.49 1.19 10.25
C VAL A 144 7.30 0.25 10.33
N PRO A 145 7.37 -0.82 11.13
CA PRO A 145 6.21 -1.64 11.43
C PRO A 145 5.17 -0.81 12.19
N LEU A 146 3.95 -0.75 11.64
CA LEU A 146 2.84 0.01 12.22
C LEU A 146 1.94 -0.92 13.05
N TRP A 147 1.60 -2.08 12.50
CA TRP A 147 0.89 -3.16 13.20
C TRP A 147 1.18 -4.51 12.54
N SER A 148 0.73 -5.59 13.18
CA SER A 148 0.82 -6.93 12.62
C SER A 148 -0.43 -7.75 12.89
N SER A 149 -0.92 -8.47 11.88
CA SER A 149 -1.91 -9.53 12.08
C SER A 149 -1.73 -10.65 11.05
N SER A 150 -1.83 -11.89 11.53
CA SER A 150 -1.81 -13.09 10.68
C SER A 150 -3.14 -13.29 9.93
N ARG A 151 -4.23 -12.67 10.40
CA ARG A 151 -5.57 -12.78 9.80
C ARG A 151 -5.76 -11.64 8.79
N PRO A 152 -5.89 -11.93 7.47
CA PRO A 152 -5.99 -10.88 6.45
C PRO A 152 -7.10 -9.87 6.68
N ILE A 153 -8.27 -10.33 7.15
CA ILE A 153 -9.43 -9.46 7.40
C ILE A 153 -9.15 -8.41 8.49
N GLU A 154 -8.39 -8.77 9.53
CA GLU A 154 -8.03 -7.86 10.62
C GLU A 154 -6.84 -6.98 10.23
N ARG A 155 -5.87 -7.58 9.54
CA ARG A 155 -4.68 -6.88 9.05
C ARG A 155 -5.04 -5.74 8.10
N ASP A 156 -5.96 -6.00 7.17
CA ASP A 156 -6.32 -5.10 6.09
C ASP A 156 -7.55 -4.23 6.42
N ASP A 157 -8.13 -4.34 7.64
CA ASP A 157 -9.09 -3.36 8.18
C ASP A 157 -8.37 -2.09 8.62
N ILE A 158 -7.93 -1.33 7.62
CA ILE A 158 -7.03 -0.19 7.76
C ILE A 158 -7.59 0.85 8.74
N GLY A 159 -8.89 1.11 8.72
CA GLY A 159 -9.54 2.12 9.54
C GLY A 159 -9.49 1.77 11.01
N ALA A 160 -9.81 0.51 11.34
CA ALA A 160 -9.71 0.01 12.71
C ALA A 160 -8.25 0.03 13.19
N ARG A 161 -7.30 -0.44 12.36
CA ARG A 161 -5.87 -0.47 12.73
C ARG A 161 -5.28 0.93 12.90
N LEU A 162 -5.61 1.87 12.00
CA LEU A 162 -5.19 3.26 12.11
C LEU A 162 -5.76 3.94 13.36
N ALA A 163 -7.01 3.66 13.73
CA ALA A 163 -7.61 4.20 14.94
C ALA A 163 -6.85 3.79 16.20
N GLU A 164 -6.38 2.54 16.27
CA GLU A 164 -5.58 2.02 17.39
C GLU A 164 -4.23 2.74 17.51
N ILE A 165 -3.53 2.98 16.40
CA ILE A 165 -2.18 3.55 16.41
C ILE A 165 -2.14 5.08 16.33
N LEU A 166 -3.27 5.75 16.09
CA LEU A 166 -3.32 7.20 15.87
C LEU A 166 -2.71 8.02 17.03
N PRO A 167 -2.93 7.68 18.32
CA PRO A 167 -2.29 8.40 19.42
C PRO A 167 -0.75 8.30 19.37
N ASP A 168 -0.21 7.09 19.16
CA ASP A 168 1.23 6.84 19.06
C ASP A 168 1.85 7.49 17.83
N LEU A 169 1.12 7.47 16.72
CA LEU A 169 1.50 8.17 15.49
C LEU A 169 1.67 9.67 15.74
N ARG A 170 0.72 10.29 16.44
CA ARG A 170 0.76 11.72 16.81
C ARG A 170 1.86 12.03 17.82
N ALA A 171 2.14 11.12 18.75
CA ALA A 171 3.18 11.26 19.76
C ALA A 171 4.60 11.10 19.20
N GLY A 172 4.76 10.62 17.95
CA GLY A 172 6.08 10.38 17.38
C GLY A 172 6.70 9.04 17.78
N SER A 173 5.93 8.11 18.35
CA SER A 173 6.42 6.82 18.84
C SER A 173 7.05 5.94 17.75
N PHE A 174 6.70 6.20 16.49
CA PHE A 174 7.20 5.49 15.30
C PHE A 174 8.41 6.17 14.64
N ASP A 175 8.84 7.31 15.15
CA ASP A 175 9.90 8.10 14.53
C ASP A 175 11.26 7.38 14.66
N ARG A 176 12.07 7.53 13.62
CA ARG A 176 13.38 6.91 13.47
C ARG A 176 14.29 7.91 12.79
N MET A 177 15.60 7.67 12.89
CA MET A 177 16.59 8.48 12.20
C MET A 177 16.37 8.40 10.69
N CYS A 178 16.24 9.57 10.05
CA CYS A 178 16.18 9.69 8.60
C CYS A 178 17.57 9.48 7.97
N PHE A 179 17.60 8.98 6.74
CA PHE A 179 18.80 8.79 5.94
C PHE A 179 18.46 8.94 4.46
N ASP A 180 19.45 9.34 3.66
CA ASP A 180 19.22 9.54 2.23
C ASP A 180 19.00 8.20 1.50
N PRO A 181 18.05 8.15 0.54
CA PRO A 181 17.85 6.98 -0.30
C PRO A 181 19.13 6.59 -1.03
N THR A 182 19.40 5.28 -1.09
CA THR A 182 20.50 4.72 -1.89
C THR A 182 20.13 4.67 -3.38
N ASP A 183 21.10 4.43 -4.24
CA ASP A 183 20.86 4.19 -5.68
C ASP A 183 19.90 3.02 -5.91
N TYR A 184 19.93 2.01 -5.04
CA TYR A 184 18.99 0.90 -5.09
C TYR A 184 17.56 1.34 -4.77
N ASP A 185 17.36 2.16 -3.75
CA ASP A 185 16.03 2.68 -3.38
C ASP A 185 15.44 3.50 -4.53
N LEU A 186 16.24 4.42 -5.09
CA LEU A 186 15.86 5.25 -6.24
C LEU A 186 15.56 4.41 -7.49
N TRP A 187 16.36 3.37 -7.76
CA TRP A 187 16.12 2.44 -8.85
C TRP A 187 14.78 1.71 -8.68
N LEU A 188 14.51 1.16 -7.49
CA LEU A 188 13.31 0.36 -7.25
C LEU A 188 12.04 1.23 -7.35
N ASP A 189 12.05 2.42 -6.76
CA ASP A 189 10.94 3.37 -6.86
C ASP A 189 10.62 3.74 -8.31
N LYS A 190 11.66 4.07 -9.09
CA LYS A 190 11.51 4.37 -10.51
C LYS A 190 10.98 3.17 -11.28
N ARG A 191 11.51 1.98 -11.00
CA ARG A 191 11.10 0.74 -11.66
C ARG A 191 9.65 0.38 -11.38
N LEU A 192 9.18 0.55 -10.14
CA LEU A 192 7.80 0.30 -9.76
C LEU A 192 6.84 1.37 -10.28
N SER A 193 7.23 2.64 -10.28
CA SER A 193 6.37 3.75 -10.70
C SER A 193 6.27 3.87 -12.22
N GLN A 194 7.39 3.76 -12.94
CA GLN A 194 7.50 4.05 -14.37
C GLN A 194 7.73 2.79 -15.24
N GLY A 195 7.92 1.63 -14.62
CA GLY A 195 8.11 0.35 -15.31
C GLY A 195 9.49 0.16 -15.95
N ILE A 196 9.61 -0.92 -16.72
CA ILE A 196 10.86 -1.36 -17.36
C ILE A 196 11.50 -0.31 -18.28
N ALA A 197 10.68 0.47 -19.00
CA ALA A 197 11.17 1.47 -19.96
C ALA A 197 11.98 2.61 -19.29
N ALA A 198 11.77 2.81 -17.99
CA ALA A 198 12.46 3.83 -17.22
C ALA A 198 13.82 3.38 -16.67
N ASP A 199 14.07 2.07 -16.68
CA ASP A 199 15.31 1.46 -16.21
C ASP A 199 16.37 1.46 -17.32
N LYS A 200 17.40 2.27 -17.12
CA LYS A 200 18.53 2.42 -18.06
C LYS A 200 19.73 1.55 -17.67
N THR A 201 19.60 0.76 -16.60
CA THR A 201 20.67 -0.09 -16.11
C THR A 201 20.62 -1.46 -16.79
N TRP A 202 21.65 -2.28 -16.56
CA TRP A 202 21.63 -3.67 -17.02
C TRP A 202 20.55 -4.53 -16.34
N LEU A 203 20.03 -4.08 -15.19
CA LEU A 203 18.93 -4.71 -14.46
C LEU A 203 17.61 -4.63 -15.21
N ALA A 204 17.51 -3.78 -16.24
CA ALA A 204 16.29 -3.63 -17.02
C ALA A 204 15.76 -4.97 -17.56
N SER A 205 16.69 -5.86 -17.92
CA SER A 205 16.46 -7.22 -18.45
C SER A 205 16.03 -8.26 -17.40
N GLN A 206 16.09 -7.91 -16.12
CA GLN A 206 15.85 -8.84 -15.02
C GLN A 206 14.48 -8.59 -14.38
N PRO A 207 13.76 -9.64 -13.94
CA PRO A 207 12.54 -9.46 -13.15
C PRO A 207 12.86 -8.78 -11.82
N VAL A 208 11.96 -7.91 -11.36
CA VAL A 208 12.23 -7.05 -10.17
C VAL A 208 12.46 -7.86 -8.89
N PHE A 209 11.63 -8.86 -8.61
CA PHE A 209 11.71 -9.60 -7.35
C PHE A 209 13.05 -10.37 -7.14
N PRO A 210 13.58 -11.12 -8.13
CA PRO A 210 14.94 -11.64 -8.08
C PRO A 210 16.01 -10.56 -7.89
N THR A 211 15.89 -9.42 -8.58
CA THR A 211 16.85 -8.31 -8.46
C THR A 211 16.90 -7.74 -7.06
N ILE A 212 15.74 -7.54 -6.42
CA ILE A 212 15.65 -7.13 -5.00
C ILE A 212 16.44 -8.09 -4.11
N THR A 213 16.22 -9.39 -4.27
CA THR A 213 16.90 -10.43 -3.47
C THR A 213 18.41 -10.43 -3.71
N LEU A 214 18.84 -10.25 -4.97
CA LEU A 214 20.25 -10.16 -5.33
C LEU A 214 20.91 -8.94 -4.69
N CYS A 215 20.29 -7.76 -4.80
CA CYS A 215 20.78 -6.51 -4.22
C CYS A 215 20.90 -6.62 -2.69
N GLU A 216 19.93 -7.25 -2.03
CA GLU A 216 19.98 -7.52 -0.58
C GLU A 216 21.22 -8.38 -0.22
N PHE A 217 21.47 -9.47 -0.94
CA PHE A 217 22.63 -10.33 -0.69
C PHE A 217 23.97 -9.65 -0.97
N ILE A 218 24.06 -8.87 -2.05
CA ILE A 218 25.26 -8.09 -2.38
C ILE A 218 25.51 -7.05 -1.29
N GLY A 219 24.50 -6.29 -0.88
CA GLY A 219 24.60 -5.30 0.18
C GLY A 219 25.06 -5.92 1.50
N ALA A 220 24.46 -7.04 1.90
CA ALA A 220 24.87 -7.78 3.09
C ALA A 220 26.32 -8.29 3.01
N ALA A 221 26.79 -8.71 1.83
CA ALA A 221 28.16 -9.15 1.63
C ALA A 221 29.17 -7.98 1.73
N LEU A 222 28.85 -6.83 1.12
CA LEU A 222 29.68 -5.63 1.19
C LEU A 222 29.85 -5.14 2.64
N LEU A 223 28.77 -5.14 3.42
CA LEU A 223 28.81 -4.76 4.83
C LEU A 223 29.70 -5.71 5.66
N ARG A 224 29.69 -7.02 5.37
CA ARG A 224 30.57 -8.00 6.04
C ARG A 224 32.05 -7.80 5.73
N THR A 225 32.39 -7.24 4.56
CA THR A 225 33.79 -6.97 4.19
C THR A 225 34.32 -5.63 4.69
N GLN A 226 33.43 -4.75 5.17
CA GLN A 226 33.78 -3.43 5.70
C GLN A 226 33.90 -3.39 7.24
N GLY A 227 33.48 -4.46 7.92
CA GLY A 227 33.71 -4.68 9.37
C GLY A 227 34.84 -5.66 9.62
#